data_AF-A0A7V9FMU5-F1
#
_entry.id   AF-A0A7V9FMU5-F1
#
_cell.length_a   1.000
_cell.length_b   1.000
_cell.length_c   1.000
_cell.angle_alpha   90.00
_cell.angle_beta   90.00
_cell.angle_gamma   90.00
#
_symmetry.space_group_name_H-M   'P 1'
#
loop_
_entity.id
_entity.type
_entity.pdbx_description
1 polymer ?
#
loop_
_entity_poly.entity_id
_entity_poly.type
_entity_poly.pdbx_seq_one_letter_code
_entity_poly.pdbx_strand_id
1 'polypeptide(L)'
;MEPRGVVVAGDREHPLRHALTIGRDSENHIALDDSTVSRRHAILVYVENRWLVEDRGSANGTFVNGLRVPYGSPHPLRHGDRIAVGSATLVFSWPADRDDPDRTDSHDQVPALVAALSPFQQQVVKALCGAWVTDESVDVLPSNEQIAAALGTPEAVGSVKAALRRVYAKAGLSDMLPHAKRRALCRAARAQGWL
;
A
#
# COMPACT_ATOMS: atom_id res chain seq x y z
N MET A 1 -32.11 -1.42 3.00
CA MET A 1 -30.69 -1.10 3.27
C MET A 1 -30.20 -0.20 2.15
N GLU A 2 -29.78 1.01 2.48
CA GLU A 2 -29.16 1.92 1.51
C GLU A 2 -27.84 1.33 0.97
N PRO A 3 -27.51 1.58 -0.31
CA PRO A 3 -26.23 1.17 -0.85
C PRO A 3 -25.13 1.91 -0.07
N ARG A 4 -24.16 1.13 0.40
CA ARG A 4 -23.03 1.67 1.14
C ARG A 4 -21.94 2.15 0.18
N GLY A 5 -21.84 1.57 -1.02
CA GLY A 5 -21.03 2.07 -2.14
C GLY A 5 -21.47 1.46 -3.46
N VAL A 6 -20.63 1.58 -4.50
CA VAL A 6 -20.83 1.03 -5.83
C VAL A 6 -19.51 0.44 -6.33
N VAL A 7 -19.59 -0.68 -7.05
CA VAL A 7 -18.48 -1.17 -7.86
C VAL A 7 -18.87 -1.11 -9.32
N VAL A 8 -18.02 -0.52 -10.14
CA VAL A 8 -18.20 -0.41 -11.57
C VAL A 8 -17.39 -1.50 -12.26
N ALA A 9 -18.08 -2.33 -13.06
CA ALA A 9 -17.53 -3.43 -13.83
C ALA A 9 -17.83 -3.22 -15.32
N GLY A 10 -16.86 -2.74 -16.10
CA GLY A 10 -17.12 -2.25 -17.46
C GLY A 10 -18.13 -1.10 -17.41
N ASP A 11 -19.26 -1.25 -18.10
CA ASP A 11 -20.34 -0.24 -18.15
C ASP A 11 -21.45 -0.47 -17.10
N ARG A 12 -21.29 -1.47 -16.21
CA ARG A 12 -22.32 -1.82 -15.22
C ARG A 12 -21.91 -1.41 -13.81
N GLU A 13 -22.84 -0.78 -13.11
CA GLU A 13 -22.71 -0.45 -11.69
C GLU A 13 -23.38 -1.52 -10.82
N HIS A 14 -22.67 -1.96 -9.79
CA HIS A 14 -23.12 -2.94 -8.81
C HIS A 14 -23.23 -2.27 -7.43
N PRO A 15 -24.43 -2.02 -6.91
CA PRO A 15 -24.61 -1.38 -5.62
C PRO A 15 -24.19 -2.31 -4.48
N LEU A 16 -23.28 -1.83 -3.63
CA LEU A 16 -22.75 -2.56 -2.49
C LEU A 16 -23.71 -2.46 -1.29
N ARG A 17 -24.60 -3.45 -1.16
CA ARG A 17 -25.60 -3.52 -0.08
C ARG A 17 -25.31 -4.62 0.95
N HIS A 18 -24.58 -5.65 0.54
CA HIS A 18 -24.19 -6.84 1.29
C HIS A 18 -22.85 -7.33 0.73
N ALA A 19 -22.29 -8.43 1.24
CA ALA A 19 -21.08 -8.98 0.65
C ALA A 19 -21.31 -9.39 -0.80
N LEU A 20 -20.46 -8.94 -1.73
CA LEU A 20 -20.55 -9.26 -3.15
C LEU A 20 -19.44 -10.24 -3.54
N THR A 21 -19.80 -11.27 -4.28
CA THR A 21 -18.83 -12.21 -4.87
C THR A 21 -18.51 -11.79 -6.30
N ILE A 22 -17.24 -11.97 -6.66
CA ILE A 22 -16.70 -11.66 -7.99
C ILE A 22 -16.11 -12.94 -8.57
N GLY A 23 -16.45 -13.25 -9.81
CA GLY A 23 -15.88 -14.39 -10.51
C GLY A 23 -16.52 -14.60 -11.87
N ARG A 24 -16.04 -15.60 -12.63
CA ARG A 24 -16.63 -15.92 -13.93
C ARG A 24 -17.89 -16.77 -13.89
N ASP A 25 -18.19 -17.35 -12.73
CA ASP A 25 -19.40 -18.15 -12.57
C ASP A 25 -20.63 -17.24 -12.54
N SER A 26 -21.73 -17.64 -13.17
CA SER A 26 -22.96 -16.84 -13.25
C SER A 26 -23.62 -16.64 -11.89
N GLU A 27 -23.31 -17.50 -10.93
CA GLU A 27 -23.77 -17.42 -9.53
C GLU A 27 -23.11 -16.29 -8.74
N ASN A 28 -22.11 -15.59 -9.31
CA ASN A 28 -21.51 -14.43 -8.64
C ASN A 28 -22.36 -13.18 -8.80
N HIS A 29 -22.35 -12.33 -7.78
CA HIS A 29 -23.01 -11.02 -7.83
C HIS A 29 -22.41 -10.12 -8.93
N ILE A 30 -21.09 -10.25 -9.16
CA ILE A 30 -20.37 -9.65 -10.28
C ILE A 30 -19.81 -10.81 -11.12
N ALA A 31 -20.61 -11.26 -12.08
CA ALA A 31 -20.21 -12.26 -13.05
C ALA A 31 -19.43 -11.61 -14.20
N LEU A 32 -18.18 -12.04 -14.39
CA LEU A 32 -17.28 -11.53 -15.42
C LEU A 32 -17.03 -12.61 -16.47
N ASP A 33 -17.41 -12.35 -17.72
CA ASP A 33 -17.18 -13.30 -18.82
C ASP A 33 -15.71 -13.24 -19.30
N ASP A 34 -14.82 -13.81 -18.50
CA ASP A 34 -13.38 -13.79 -18.73
C ASP A 34 -12.74 -15.09 -18.24
N SER A 35 -12.05 -15.80 -19.14
CA SER A 35 -11.36 -17.06 -18.86
C SER A 35 -10.22 -16.94 -17.84
N THR A 36 -9.65 -15.74 -17.70
CA THR A 36 -8.58 -15.45 -16.74
C THR A 36 -9.12 -15.20 -15.33
N VAL A 37 -10.45 -15.06 -15.18
CA VAL A 37 -11.11 -14.90 -13.89
C VAL A 37 -11.52 -16.27 -13.35
N SER A 38 -11.13 -16.59 -12.12
CA SER A 38 -11.57 -17.82 -11.46
C SER A 38 -13.09 -17.82 -11.22
N ARG A 39 -13.70 -19.01 -11.14
CA ARG A 39 -15.15 -19.19 -10.89
C ARG A 39 -15.61 -18.42 -9.64
N ARG A 40 -14.84 -18.49 -8.55
CA ARG A 40 -15.00 -17.67 -7.35
C ARG A 40 -13.66 -17.00 -7.10
N HIS A 41 -13.49 -15.77 -7.57
CA HIS A 41 -12.19 -15.11 -7.64
C HIS A 41 -11.92 -14.32 -6.38
N ALA A 42 -12.83 -13.41 -6.04
CA ALA A 42 -12.70 -12.53 -4.90
C ALA A 42 -14.07 -12.29 -4.25
N ILE A 43 -14.06 -11.77 -3.03
CA ILE A 43 -15.25 -11.32 -2.33
C ILE A 43 -15.00 -9.92 -1.78
N LEU A 44 -16.03 -9.08 -1.87
CA LEU A 44 -16.10 -7.80 -1.20
C LEU A 44 -16.93 -7.97 0.06
N VAL A 45 -16.36 -7.63 1.21
CA VAL A 45 -17.01 -7.73 2.51
C VAL A 45 -17.00 -6.39 3.22
N TYR A 46 -18.03 -6.12 4.01
CA TYR A 46 -18.12 -4.92 4.82
C TYR A 46 -17.90 -5.27 6.29
N VAL A 47 -16.78 -4.84 6.86
CA VAL A 47 -16.37 -5.13 8.24
C VAL A 47 -15.86 -3.85 8.89
N GLU A 48 -16.24 -3.60 10.15
CA GLU A 48 -15.77 -2.42 10.92
C GLU A 48 -15.89 -1.10 10.15
N ASN A 49 -17.04 -0.89 9.52
CA ASN A 49 -17.35 0.31 8.75
C ASN A 49 -16.47 0.55 7.50
N ARG A 50 -15.82 -0.50 6.98
CA ARG A 50 -14.97 -0.44 5.79
C ARG A 50 -15.31 -1.57 4.82
N TRP A 51 -15.11 -1.31 3.52
CA TRP A 51 -15.09 -2.38 2.54
C TRP A 51 -13.70 -2.99 2.44
N LEU A 52 -13.67 -4.31 2.33
CA LEU A 52 -12.45 -5.06 2.11
C LEU A 52 -12.64 -5.98 0.91
N VAL A 53 -11.57 -6.18 0.15
CA VAL A 53 -11.48 -7.23 -0.87
C VAL A 53 -10.63 -8.38 -0.35
N GLU A 54 -11.13 -9.60 -0.52
CA GLU A 54 -10.41 -10.82 -0.17
C GLU A 54 -10.32 -11.72 -1.40
N ASP A 55 -9.10 -12.12 -1.75
CA ASP A 55 -8.86 -13.13 -2.78
C ASP A 55 -9.24 -14.53 -2.26
N ARG A 56 -10.04 -15.26 -3.05
CA ARG A 56 -10.59 -16.58 -2.68
C ARG A 56 -9.83 -17.73 -3.31
N GLY A 57 -8.52 -17.56 -3.53
CA GLY A 57 -7.66 -18.59 -4.12
C GLY A 57 -7.70 -18.55 -5.63
N SER A 58 -7.71 -17.33 -6.19
CA SER A 58 -7.77 -17.16 -7.62
C SER A 58 -6.46 -17.60 -8.29
N ALA A 59 -6.57 -18.10 -9.52
CA ALA A 59 -5.40 -18.57 -10.28
C ALA A 59 -4.42 -17.43 -10.63
N ASN A 60 -4.96 -16.26 -10.98
CA ASN A 60 -4.17 -15.11 -11.43
C ASN A 60 -3.93 -14.06 -10.34
N GLY A 61 -4.56 -14.22 -9.17
CA GLY A 61 -4.49 -13.25 -8.07
C GLY A 61 -5.43 -12.05 -8.27
N THR A 62 -5.79 -11.45 -7.14
CA THR A 62 -6.47 -10.15 -7.06
C THR A 62 -5.45 -9.05 -6.79
N PHE A 63 -5.59 -7.89 -7.43
CA PHE A 63 -4.74 -6.73 -7.23
C PHE A 63 -5.56 -5.49 -6.94
N VAL A 64 -5.08 -4.62 -6.04
CA VAL A 64 -5.64 -3.30 -5.77
C VAL A 64 -4.59 -2.25 -6.13
N ASN A 65 -4.90 -1.37 -7.08
CA ASN A 65 -3.97 -0.35 -7.59
C ASN A 65 -2.59 -0.92 -7.98
N GLY A 66 -2.58 -2.13 -8.56
CA GLY A 66 -1.37 -2.85 -8.98
C GLY A 66 -0.65 -3.63 -7.87
N LEU A 67 -1.12 -3.54 -6.62
CA LEU A 67 -0.58 -4.31 -5.49
C LEU A 67 -1.37 -5.60 -5.29
N ARG A 68 -0.68 -6.74 -5.29
CA ARG A 68 -1.32 -8.06 -5.11
C ARG A 68 -1.88 -8.20 -3.70
N VAL A 69 -3.15 -8.60 -3.60
CA VAL A 69 -3.79 -8.96 -2.33
C VAL A 69 -3.29 -10.34 -1.90
N PRO A 70 -2.67 -10.49 -0.72
CA PRO A 70 -2.26 -11.79 -0.22
C PRO A 70 -3.47 -12.69 0.01
N TYR A 71 -3.35 -13.97 -0.38
CA TYR A 71 -4.40 -14.96 -0.15
C TYR A 71 -4.77 -15.05 1.33
N GLY A 72 -6.08 -15.01 1.62
CA GLY A 72 -6.61 -15.07 2.99
C GLY A 72 -6.40 -13.83 3.85
N SER A 73 -5.87 -12.73 3.29
CA SER A 73 -5.71 -11.45 3.98
C SER A 73 -6.59 -10.40 3.31
N PRO A 74 -7.71 -10.00 3.95
CA PRO A 74 -8.58 -8.94 3.43
C PRO A 74 -7.81 -7.62 3.30
N HIS A 75 -7.95 -6.95 2.16
CA HIS A 75 -7.35 -5.65 1.88
C HIS A 75 -8.42 -4.55 1.93
N PRO A 76 -8.25 -3.48 2.73
CA PRO A 76 -9.22 -2.39 2.79
C PRO A 76 -9.28 -1.62 1.46
N LEU A 77 -10.48 -1.23 1.05
CA LEU A 77 -10.73 -0.45 -0.17
C LEU A 77 -11.07 1.00 0.15
N ARG A 78 -10.59 1.90 -0.69
CA ARG A 78 -10.83 3.33 -0.65
C ARG A 78 -11.54 3.80 -1.91
N HIS A 79 -12.30 4.89 -1.81
CA HIS A 79 -12.95 5.49 -2.98
C HIS A 79 -11.93 5.74 -4.11
N GLY A 80 -12.26 5.27 -5.32
CA GLY A 80 -11.43 5.38 -6.51
C GLY A 80 -10.47 4.21 -6.73
N ASP A 81 -10.39 3.25 -5.79
CA ASP A 81 -9.50 2.09 -5.94
C ASP A 81 -9.88 1.23 -7.16
N ARG A 82 -8.85 0.78 -7.88
CA ARG A 82 -8.97 -0.15 -9.00
C ARG A 82 -8.65 -1.56 -8.54
N ILE A 83 -9.62 -2.44 -8.65
CA ILE A 83 -9.50 -3.86 -8.31
C ILE A 83 -9.34 -4.64 -9.61
N ALA A 84 -8.16 -5.20 -9.85
CA ALA A 84 -7.92 -6.08 -10.99
C ALA A 84 -8.09 -7.54 -10.58
N VAL A 85 -8.85 -8.28 -11.38
CA VAL A 85 -9.10 -9.72 -11.25
C VAL A 85 -8.92 -10.36 -12.62
N GLY A 86 -7.89 -11.17 -12.80
CA GLY A 86 -7.51 -11.62 -14.15
C GLY A 86 -7.20 -10.43 -15.07
N SER A 87 -7.78 -10.39 -16.27
CA SER A 87 -7.73 -9.23 -17.18
C SER A 87 -8.80 -8.18 -16.92
N ALA A 88 -9.78 -8.45 -16.07
CA ALA A 88 -10.84 -7.50 -15.75
C ALA A 88 -10.40 -6.48 -14.69
N THR A 89 -10.83 -5.24 -14.84
CA THR A 89 -10.62 -4.17 -13.84
C THR A 89 -11.96 -3.60 -13.40
N LEU A 90 -12.13 -3.51 -12.09
CA LEU A 90 -13.29 -2.98 -11.39
C LEU A 90 -12.89 -1.68 -10.71
N VAL A 91 -13.80 -0.70 -10.61
CA VAL A 91 -13.56 0.54 -9.87
C VAL A 91 -14.48 0.60 -8.67
N PHE A 92 -13.92 0.79 -7.49
CA PHE A 92 -14.68 0.95 -6.25
C PHE A 92 -15.01 2.43 -6.02
N SER A 93 -16.29 2.73 -5.80
CA SER A 93 -16.79 4.07 -5.50
C SER A 93 -17.57 4.04 -4.19
N TRP A 94 -17.08 4.79 -3.21
CA TRP A 94 -17.76 5.01 -1.93
C TRP A 94 -18.03 6.51 -1.74
N PRO A 95 -19.16 6.94 -1.16
CA PRO A 95 -19.44 8.37 -0.97
C PRO A 95 -18.32 9.00 -0.13
N ALA A 96 -17.55 9.93 -0.72
CA ALA A 96 -16.38 10.55 -0.09
C ALA A 96 -16.72 11.35 1.19
N ASP A 97 -18.00 11.63 1.39
CA ASP A 97 -18.63 12.33 2.50
C ASP A 97 -19.00 11.42 3.68
N ARG A 98 -19.00 10.09 3.52
CA ARG A 98 -19.16 9.14 4.63
C ARG A 98 -17.79 8.83 5.20
N ASP A 99 -17.45 9.49 6.32
CA ASP A 99 -16.25 9.31 7.15
C ASP A 99 -15.50 8.00 6.84
N ASP A 100 -14.49 8.09 5.99
CA ASP A 100 -13.47 7.06 5.92
C ASP A 100 -12.72 7.14 7.26
N PRO A 101 -12.79 6.13 8.14
CA PRO A 101 -12.04 6.15 9.40
C PRO A 101 -10.52 6.16 9.16
N ASP A 102 -10.10 5.99 7.90
CA ASP A 102 -8.72 6.10 7.42
C ASP A 102 -8.48 7.40 6.63
N ARG A 103 -9.37 8.41 6.74
CA ARG A 103 -9.16 9.81 6.33
C ARG A 103 -8.04 10.42 7.18
N THR A 104 -6.84 9.95 6.94
CA THR A 104 -5.61 10.70 7.13
C THR A 104 -5.49 11.56 5.87
N ASP A 105 -5.41 12.88 6.03
CA ASP A 105 -5.36 13.83 4.92
C ASP A 105 -4.47 13.34 3.76
N SER A 106 -5.05 13.42 2.57
CA SER A 106 -4.54 12.93 1.30
C SER A 106 -3.06 13.23 1.09
N HIS A 107 -2.29 12.21 0.73
CA HIS A 107 -1.00 12.39 0.04
C HIS A 107 -1.08 11.81 -1.38
N ASP A 108 -2.16 12.17 -2.09
CA ASP A 108 -2.24 12.01 -3.54
C ASP A 108 -2.48 13.38 -4.17
N GLN A 109 -1.40 14.15 -4.27
CA GLN A 109 -1.11 14.84 -5.52
C GLN A 109 0.17 14.22 -6.05
N VAL A 110 0.08 13.60 -7.23
CA VAL A 110 1.27 13.26 -8.02
C VAL A 110 1.50 14.41 -8.99
N PRO A 111 2.54 15.23 -8.80
CA PRO A 111 3.27 15.79 -9.91
C PRO A 111 4.49 14.92 -10.17
N ALA A 112 4.76 14.71 -11.45
CA ALA A 112 5.97 14.09 -11.94
C ALA A 112 7.23 14.79 -11.38
N LEU A 113 7.87 14.18 -10.39
CA LEU A 113 9.31 14.27 -10.19
C LEU A 113 9.76 12.99 -9.48
N VAL A 114 10.45 12.14 -10.22
CA VAL A 114 11.24 11.04 -9.66
C VAL A 114 12.13 11.64 -8.55
N ALA A 115 12.04 11.11 -7.32
CA ALA A 115 13.03 11.23 -6.22
C ALA A 115 12.63 11.87 -4.87
N ALA A 116 11.40 12.32 -4.60
CA ALA A 116 11.10 12.83 -3.24
C ALA A 116 10.74 11.72 -2.23
N LEU A 117 11.45 11.67 -1.09
CA LEU A 117 11.05 10.89 0.09
C LEU A 117 9.81 11.51 0.74
N SER A 118 8.89 10.69 1.26
CA SER A 118 7.76 11.19 2.06
C SER A 118 8.24 11.80 3.39
N PRO A 119 7.45 12.65 4.08
CA PRO A 119 7.88 13.27 5.34
C PRO A 119 8.37 12.27 6.39
N PHE A 120 7.65 11.15 6.55
CA PHE A 120 8.06 10.07 7.45
C PHE A 120 9.35 9.36 6.98
N GLN A 121 9.52 9.16 5.67
CA GLN A 121 10.74 8.59 5.10
C GLN A 121 11.94 9.53 5.30
N GLN A 122 11.75 10.85 5.15
CA GLN A 122 12.78 11.85 5.41
C GLN A 122 13.18 11.87 6.88
N GLN A 123 12.21 11.82 7.80
CA GLN A 123 12.49 11.74 9.24
C GLN A 123 13.28 10.47 9.60
N VAL A 124 12.91 9.32 9.03
CA VAL A 124 13.65 8.05 9.20
C VAL A 124 15.07 8.16 8.65
N VAL A 125 15.27 8.79 7.48
CA VAL A 125 16.59 8.99 6.88
C VAL A 125 17.44 9.97 7.69
N LYS A 126 16.85 11.06 8.18
CA LYS A 126 17.51 12.03 9.08
C LYS A 126 17.89 11.38 10.42
N ALA A 127 17.02 10.54 10.98
CA ALA A 127 17.33 9.81 12.21
C ALA A 127 18.43 8.74 11.98
N LEU A 128 18.42 8.06 10.83
CA LEU A 128 19.45 7.08 10.48
C LEU A 128 20.81 7.73 10.22
N CYS A 129 20.83 8.84 9.49
CA CYS A 129 22.04 9.50 9.01
C CYS A 129 22.44 10.72 9.86
N GLY A 130 21.67 11.09 10.89
CA GLY A 130 21.93 12.27 11.71
C GLY A 130 23.29 12.24 12.39
N ALA A 131 23.74 11.05 12.84
CA ALA A 131 25.09 10.85 13.37
C ALA A 131 26.20 11.04 12.33
N TRP A 132 25.89 10.82 11.04
CA TRP A 132 26.80 11.00 9.89
C TRP A 132 26.95 12.47 9.49
N VAL A 133 26.03 13.35 9.89
CA VAL A 133 26.09 14.79 9.61
C VAL A 133 27.03 15.51 10.59
N THR A 134 27.28 14.91 11.77
CA THR A 134 28.10 15.50 12.85
C THR A 134 29.55 15.03 12.89
N ASP A 135 29.86 13.80 12.45
CA ASP A 135 31.22 13.26 12.41
C ASP A 135 31.33 12.21 11.29
N GLU A 136 32.30 12.37 10.38
CA GLU A 136 32.37 11.66 9.09
C GLU A 136 32.77 10.18 9.23
N SER A 137 32.98 9.71 10.47
CA SER A 137 33.58 8.42 10.82
C SER A 137 32.67 7.52 11.66
N VAL A 138 31.38 7.40 11.32
CA VAL A 138 30.49 6.52 12.10
C VAL A 138 30.63 5.06 11.67
N ASP A 139 31.38 4.29 12.45
CA ASP A 139 31.45 2.82 12.36
C ASP A 139 30.13 2.13 12.77
N VAL A 140 29.24 2.81 13.50
CA VAL A 140 28.01 2.24 14.07
C VAL A 140 26.76 3.08 13.76
N LEU A 141 25.95 2.65 12.78
CA LEU A 141 24.66 3.27 12.46
C LEU A 141 23.55 2.78 13.41
N PRO A 142 22.57 3.65 13.78
CA PRO A 142 21.56 3.32 14.78
C PRO A 142 20.65 2.15 14.38
N SER A 143 20.24 1.32 15.35
CA SER A 143 19.30 0.22 15.17
C SER A 143 17.89 0.73 14.81
N ASN A 144 17.01 -0.15 14.33
CA ASN A 144 15.62 0.26 14.02
C ASN A 144 14.87 0.74 15.28
N GLU A 145 15.20 0.19 16.45
CA GLU A 145 14.64 0.60 17.74
C GLU A 145 15.14 1.98 18.15
N GLN A 146 16.44 2.26 17.97
CA GLN A 146 17.01 3.57 18.23
C GLN A 146 16.42 4.65 17.31
N ILE A 147 16.16 4.32 16.04
CA ILE A 147 15.46 5.20 15.11
C ILE A 147 14.01 5.43 15.57
N ALA A 148 13.29 4.37 15.96
CA ALA A 148 11.91 4.48 16.44
C ALA A 148 11.80 5.34 17.71
N ALA A 149 12.75 5.19 18.64
CA ALA A 149 12.86 6.00 19.84
C ALA A 149 13.16 7.48 19.52
N ALA A 150 14.06 7.75 18.58
CA ALA A 150 14.38 9.12 18.14
C ALA A 150 13.20 9.82 17.45
N LEU A 151 12.27 9.06 16.86
CA LEU A 151 11.03 9.56 16.26
C LEU A 151 9.88 9.73 17.26
N GLY A 152 10.11 9.46 18.55
CA GLY A 152 9.07 9.54 19.59
C GLY A 152 8.06 8.39 19.57
N THR A 153 8.32 7.33 18.81
CA THR A 153 7.42 6.17 18.64
C THR A 153 8.17 4.85 18.87
N PRO A 154 8.65 4.55 20.09
CA PRO A 154 9.51 3.40 20.34
C PRO A 154 8.85 2.04 20.02
N GLU A 155 7.52 1.93 20.11
CA GLU A 155 6.79 0.71 19.75
C GLU A 155 6.61 0.51 18.24
N ALA A 156 6.88 1.53 17.42
CA ALA A 156 6.63 1.52 15.98
C ALA A 156 7.83 1.02 15.14
N VAL A 157 8.61 0.07 15.66
CA VAL A 157 9.80 -0.49 14.99
C VAL A 157 9.45 -1.10 13.62
N GLY A 158 8.26 -1.69 13.49
CA GLY A 158 7.74 -2.21 12.22
C GLY A 158 7.57 -1.12 11.15
N SER A 159 7.10 0.07 11.54
CA SER A 159 6.91 1.22 10.65
C SER A 159 8.25 1.76 10.14
N VAL A 160 9.27 1.80 11.02
CA VAL A 160 10.65 2.15 10.64
C VAL A 160 11.22 1.14 9.64
N LYS A 161 11.05 -0.17 9.88
CA LYS A 161 11.50 -1.21 8.95
C LYS A 161 10.85 -1.08 7.58
N ALA A 162 9.54 -0.83 7.55
CA ALA A 162 8.78 -0.62 6.32
C ALA A 162 9.21 0.65 5.57
N ALA A 163 9.48 1.74 6.30
CA ALA A 163 10.01 2.98 5.74
C ALA A 163 11.39 2.78 5.12
N LEU A 164 12.34 2.17 5.85
CA LEU A 164 13.68 1.88 5.35
C LEU A 164 13.64 1.02 4.08
N ARG A 165 12.79 -0.02 4.03
CA ARG A 165 12.61 -0.85 2.83
C ARG A 165 12.20 -0.02 1.61
N ARG A 166 11.25 0.90 1.77
CA ARG A 166 10.78 1.79 0.69
C ARG A 166 11.85 2.80 0.27
N VAL A 167 12.60 3.32 1.24
CA VAL A 167 13.71 4.24 0.98
C VAL A 167 14.83 3.53 0.19
N TYR A 168 15.20 2.29 0.55
CA TYR A 168 16.17 1.51 -0.22
C TYR A 168 15.71 1.26 -1.64
N ALA A 169 14.43 0.94 -1.84
CA ALA A 169 13.86 0.77 -3.18
C ALA A 169 13.95 2.07 -4.00
N LYS A 170 13.60 3.22 -3.40
CA LYS A 170 13.73 4.53 -4.04
C LYS A 170 15.18 4.90 -4.37
N ALA A 171 16.13 4.47 -3.54
CA ALA A 171 17.55 4.71 -3.74
C ALA A 171 18.25 3.67 -4.65
N GLY A 172 17.53 2.64 -5.13
CA GLY A 172 18.12 1.56 -5.93
C GLY A 172 19.05 0.63 -5.14
N LEU A 173 18.88 0.52 -3.81
CA LEU A 173 19.76 -0.22 -2.90
C LEU A 173 19.19 -1.57 -2.44
N SER A 174 18.11 -2.05 -3.06
CA SER A 174 17.37 -3.25 -2.64
C SER A 174 18.19 -4.54 -2.61
N ASP A 175 19.26 -4.64 -3.40
CA ASP A 175 20.02 -5.89 -3.60
C ASP A 175 21.32 -5.98 -2.78
N MET A 176 21.63 -4.97 -1.96
CA MET A 176 22.87 -4.95 -1.16
C MET A 176 22.76 -5.75 0.16
N LEU A 177 23.92 -6.10 0.75
CA LEU A 177 23.97 -6.71 2.09
C LEU A 177 23.38 -5.77 3.16
N PRO A 178 22.69 -6.27 4.21
CA PRO A 178 21.95 -5.44 5.18
C PRO A 178 22.76 -4.30 5.82
N HIS A 179 24.01 -4.55 6.20
CA HIS A 179 24.89 -3.53 6.79
C HIS A 179 25.45 -2.55 5.75
N ALA A 180 25.63 -2.99 4.51
CA ALA A 180 26.11 -2.15 3.41
C ALA A 180 25.03 -1.18 2.91
N LYS A 181 23.75 -1.60 2.95
CA LYS A 181 22.58 -0.80 2.55
C LYS A 181 22.48 0.53 3.29
N ARG A 182 22.68 0.53 4.61
CA ARG A 182 22.52 1.72 5.45
C ARG A 182 23.58 2.79 5.15
N ARG A 183 24.85 2.40 5.00
CA ARG A 183 25.93 3.32 4.60
C ARG A 183 25.73 3.84 3.18
N ALA A 184 25.35 2.97 2.25
CA ALA A 184 25.03 3.37 0.88
C ALA A 184 23.86 4.37 0.84
N LEU A 185 22.86 4.17 1.70
CA LEU A 185 21.73 5.07 1.84
C LEU A 185 22.14 6.45 2.36
N CYS A 186 23.00 6.56 3.38
CA CYS A 186 23.45 7.88 3.85
C CYS A 186 24.26 8.64 2.80
N ARG A 187 25.07 7.94 1.98
CA ARG A 187 25.73 8.55 0.82
C ARG A 187 24.74 9.00 -0.24
N ALA A 188 23.77 8.16 -0.59
CA ALA A 188 22.75 8.48 -1.60
C ALA A 188 21.86 9.65 -1.14
N ALA A 189 21.48 9.68 0.14
CA ALA A 189 20.67 10.75 0.71
C ALA A 189 21.35 12.12 0.61
N ARG A 190 22.67 12.19 0.84
CA ARG A 190 23.44 13.43 0.67
C ARG A 190 23.54 13.84 -0.80
N ALA A 191 23.79 12.89 -1.71
CA ALA A 191 23.88 13.16 -3.15
C ALA A 191 22.54 13.61 -3.76
N GLN A 192 21.42 13.16 -3.21
CA GLN A 192 20.07 13.48 -3.67
C GLN A 192 19.40 14.64 -2.91
N GLY A 193 20.12 15.30 -1.98
CA GLY A 193 19.61 16.44 -1.22
C GLY A 193 18.48 16.09 -0.24
N TRP A 194 18.46 14.86 0.27
CA TRP A 194 17.46 14.38 1.25
C TRP A 194 17.83 14.72 2.70
N LEU A 195 19.06 15.18 2.93
CA LEU A 195 19.60 15.61 4.22
C LEU A 195 19.73 17.13 4.26
#